data_AF-W8YNU7-F1
#
_entry.id   AF-W8YNU7-F1
#
_cell.length_a   1.000
_cell.length_b   1.000
_cell.length_c   1.000
_cell.angle_alpha   90.00
_cell.angle_beta   90.00
_cell.angle_gamma   90.00
#
_symmetry.space_group_name_H-M   'P 1'
#
loop_
_entity.id
_entity.type
_entity.pdbx_description
1 polymer ?
#
loop_
_entity_poly.entity_id
_entity_poly.type
_entity_poly.pdbx_seq_one_letter_code
_entity_poly.pdbx_strand_id
1 'polypeptide(L)'
;MRPAGGRSRAFAHGPSASFVPTPFFNIPRRANAMKTITIKTEYIALGQFLKLADCIDSGGQAKFFLQEYAVLINEEPDNRRGRKLYDGDKVEVEGFGSFQVQRS
;
A
#
# COMPACT_ATOMS: atom_id res chain seq x y z
N MET A 1 -53.73 -53.74 -0.40
CA MET A 1 -54.60 -52.66 -0.92
C MET A 1 -53.70 -51.62 -1.59
N ARG A 2 -53.94 -51.25 -2.86
CA ARG A 2 -53.26 -50.15 -3.59
C ARG A 2 -54.21 -48.95 -3.71
N PRO A 3 -53.68 -47.72 -3.88
CA PRO A 3 -53.80 -47.01 -5.17
C PRO A 3 -52.44 -46.37 -5.57
N ALA A 4 -51.96 -46.40 -6.82
CA ALA A 4 -52.44 -45.87 -8.10
C ALA A 4 -52.17 -44.37 -8.32
N GLY A 5 -51.18 -44.07 -9.18
CA GLY A 5 -51.25 -42.95 -10.13
C GLY A 5 -50.47 -41.67 -9.79
N GLY A 6 -49.46 -41.34 -10.61
CA GLY A 6 -48.81 -40.03 -10.61
C GLY A 6 -47.65 -39.94 -11.60
N ARG A 7 -47.97 -39.86 -12.90
CA ARG A 7 -47.00 -39.58 -13.97
C ARG A 7 -46.47 -38.15 -13.84
N SER A 8 -45.18 -37.96 -14.02
CA SER A 8 -44.62 -36.77 -14.69
C SER A 8 -43.21 -37.05 -15.18
N ARG A 9 -43.07 -37.06 -16.51
CA ARG A 9 -41.80 -36.95 -17.23
C ARG A 9 -41.25 -35.54 -17.02
N ALA A 10 -39.95 -35.42 -16.78
CA ALA A 10 -39.20 -34.25 -17.17
C ALA A 10 -37.82 -34.71 -17.68
N PHE A 11 -37.68 -34.68 -19.00
CA PHE A 11 -36.40 -34.65 -19.68
C PHE A 11 -35.73 -33.30 -19.39
N ALA A 12 -34.41 -33.29 -19.18
CA ALA A 12 -33.49 -32.38 -19.88
C ALA A 12 -32.06 -32.52 -19.31
N HIS A 13 -31.18 -32.99 -20.18
CA HIS A 13 -29.87 -32.44 -20.54
C HIS A 13 -28.99 -31.77 -19.46
N GLY A 14 -27.76 -32.29 -19.33
CA GLY A 14 -26.60 -31.56 -18.85
C GLY A 14 -25.30 -32.31 -19.13
N PRO A 15 -24.49 -31.92 -20.13
CA PRO A 15 -23.19 -32.52 -20.39
C PRO A 15 -22.19 -32.08 -19.31
N SER A 16 -21.51 -33.05 -18.69
CA SER A 16 -20.39 -32.83 -17.76
C SER A 16 -19.15 -32.36 -18.55
N ALA A 17 -19.15 -31.10 -18.98
CA ALA A 17 -18.00 -30.43 -19.55
C ALA A 17 -17.16 -29.81 -18.42
N SER A 18 -16.33 -30.62 -17.77
CA SER A 18 -15.26 -30.15 -16.90
C SER A 18 -14.05 -29.74 -17.74
N PHE A 19 -14.18 -28.64 -18.49
CA PHE A 19 -13.05 -27.91 -19.04
C PHE A 19 -12.87 -26.68 -18.15
N VAL A 20 -11.94 -26.77 -17.21
CA VAL A 20 -11.55 -25.62 -16.39
C VAL A 20 -10.35 -24.99 -17.09
N PRO A 21 -10.49 -23.86 -17.80
CA PRO A 21 -9.33 -23.05 -18.15
C PRO A 21 -8.89 -22.36 -16.86
N THR A 22 -7.68 -22.64 -16.38
CA THR A 22 -7.04 -21.78 -15.38
C THR A 22 -6.87 -20.39 -15.99
N PRO A 23 -7.56 -19.34 -15.50
CA PRO A 23 -7.19 -18.01 -15.91
C PRO A 23 -5.82 -17.70 -15.31
N PHE A 24 -4.90 -17.26 -16.17
CA PHE A 24 -3.71 -16.49 -15.82
C PHE A 24 -4.16 -15.17 -15.14
N PHE A 25 -4.74 -15.26 -13.94
CA PHE A 25 -5.07 -14.07 -13.19
C PHE A 25 -3.84 -13.68 -12.39
N ASN A 26 -2.99 -12.92 -13.07
CA ASN A 26 -1.98 -12.06 -12.48
C ASN A 26 -2.60 -11.39 -11.24
N ILE A 27 -2.24 -11.86 -10.06
CA ILE A 27 -2.60 -11.18 -8.81
C ILE A 27 -1.71 -9.93 -8.77
N PRO A 28 -2.22 -8.69 -8.96
CA PRO A 28 -1.50 -7.55 -8.43
C PRO A 28 -1.45 -7.76 -6.92
N ARG A 29 -0.28 -8.20 -6.46
CA ARG A 29 0.05 -8.39 -5.05
C ARG A 29 -0.45 -7.15 -4.32
N ARG A 30 -1.40 -7.35 -3.40
CA ARG A 30 -1.98 -6.36 -2.48
C ARG A 30 -1.04 -5.17 -2.32
N ALA A 31 -1.46 -4.00 -2.78
CA ALA A 31 -0.81 -2.75 -2.44
C ALA A 31 -0.88 -2.63 -0.91
N ASN A 32 0.20 -3.03 -0.23
CA ASN A 32 0.47 -2.59 1.12
C ASN A 32 0.45 -1.05 1.05
N ALA A 33 -0.37 -0.43 1.89
CA ALA A 33 -0.66 1.01 1.87
C ALA A 33 0.56 1.85 2.32
N MET A 34 1.66 1.78 1.57
CA MET A 34 2.82 2.65 1.72
C MET A 34 2.57 3.92 0.91
N LYS A 35 2.74 5.08 1.53
CA LYS A 35 2.48 6.37 0.88
C LYS A 35 3.74 6.80 0.13
N THR A 36 3.67 6.85 -1.19
CA THR A 36 4.82 7.23 -2.03
C THR A 36 4.85 8.73 -2.25
N ILE A 37 5.97 9.37 -1.92
CA ILE A 37 6.17 10.82 -2.07
C ILE A 37 7.04 11.06 -3.29
N THR A 38 6.47 11.76 -4.27
CA THR A 38 7.16 12.04 -5.53
C THR A 38 8.02 13.30 -5.41
N ILE A 39 9.32 13.18 -5.68
CA ILE A 39 10.27 14.30 -5.69
C ILE A 39 10.76 14.61 -7.12
N LYS A 40 10.98 15.89 -7.42
CA LYS A 40 11.55 16.36 -8.71
C LYS A 40 13.03 16.70 -8.62
N THR A 41 13.55 16.84 -7.40
CA THR A 41 14.93 17.15 -7.10
C THR A 41 15.76 15.87 -6.99
N GLU A 42 17.08 16.00 -7.07
CA GLU A 42 17.99 14.86 -6.86
C GLU A 42 17.91 14.29 -5.44
N TYR A 43 17.65 15.15 -4.47
CA TYR A 43 17.40 14.79 -3.09
C TYR A 43 16.36 15.73 -2.47
N ILE A 44 15.78 15.31 -1.37
CA ILE A 44 14.91 16.14 -0.53
C ILE A 44 15.42 16.15 0.91
N ALA A 45 15.32 17.28 1.60
CA ALA A 45 15.64 17.33 3.02
C ALA A 45 14.50 16.72 3.84
N LEU A 46 14.81 16.02 4.93
CA LEU A 46 13.84 15.38 5.82
C LEU A 46 12.71 16.33 6.24
N GLY A 47 13.03 17.57 6.64
CA GLY A 47 12.01 18.55 7.01
C GLY A 47 11.08 18.93 5.85
N GLN A 48 11.58 18.96 4.61
CA GLN A 48 10.75 19.24 3.43
C GLN A 48 9.95 18.01 3.01
N PHE A 49 10.52 16.81 3.17
CA PHE A 49 9.83 15.55 2.97
C PHE A 49 8.63 15.40 3.91
N LEU A 50 8.81 15.66 5.21
CA LEU A 50 7.72 15.61 6.19
C LEU A 50 6.56 16.54 5.82
N LYS A 51 6.87 17.70 5.25
CA LYS A 51 5.85 18.61 4.74
C LYS A 51 5.09 18.03 3.54
N LEU A 52 5.80 17.41 2.58
CA LEU A 52 5.17 16.76 1.43
C LEU A 52 4.38 15.49 1.80
N ALA A 53 4.78 14.83 2.88
CA ALA A 53 4.12 13.65 3.42
C ALA A 53 2.82 13.97 4.19
N ASP A 54 2.49 15.26 4.36
CA ASP A 54 1.44 15.77 5.24
C ASP A 54 1.64 15.41 6.72
N CYS A 55 2.89 15.16 7.15
CA CYS A 55 3.21 14.88 8.55
C CYS A 55 3.27 16.17 9.38
N ILE A 56 3.65 17.29 8.75
CA ILE A 56 3.76 18.61 9.40
C ILE A 56 3.09 19.68 8.56
N ASP A 57 2.55 20.70 9.23
CA ASP A 57 1.83 21.79 8.58
C ASP A 57 2.78 22.95 8.17
N SER A 58 3.84 23.17 8.96
CA SER A 58 4.86 24.20 8.69
C SER A 58 6.28 23.69 8.89
N GLY A 59 7.23 24.21 8.11
CA GLY A 59 8.64 23.82 8.21
C GLY A 59 9.29 24.13 9.57
N GLY A 60 8.71 25.03 10.36
CA GLY A 60 9.14 25.30 11.74
C GLY A 60 8.77 24.18 12.72
N GLN A 61 7.69 23.44 12.46
CA GLN A 61 7.27 22.30 13.29
C GLN A 61 8.17 21.09 13.11
N ALA A 62 8.91 20.97 12.00
CA ALA A 62 9.81 19.86 11.74
C ALA A 62 10.80 19.59 12.90
N LYS A 63 11.27 20.65 13.57
CA LYS A 63 12.18 20.50 14.71
C LYS A 63 11.50 19.79 15.89
N PHE A 64 10.33 20.29 16.29
CA PHE A 64 9.57 19.72 17.41
C PHE A 64 9.10 18.31 17.07
N PHE A 65 8.64 18.11 15.84
CA PHE A 65 8.23 16.82 15.32
C PHE A 65 9.33 15.76 15.42
N LEU A 66 10.56 16.08 14.99
CA LEU A 66 11.70 15.15 15.07
C LEU A 66 12.21 14.94 16.50
N GLN A 67 11.83 15.81 17.45
CA GLN A 67 12.12 15.62 18.87
C GLN A 67 11.06 14.78 19.57
N GLU A 68 9.82 14.80 19.08
CA GLU A 68 8.66 14.12 19.67
C GLU A 68 8.42 12.74 19.05
N TYR A 69 8.63 12.61 17.73
CA TYR A 69 8.47 11.39 16.96
C TYR A 69 9.82 10.90 16.44
N ALA A 70 10.11 9.62 16.64
CA ALA A 70 11.25 8.98 16.01
C ALA A 70 10.96 8.76 14.53
N VAL A 71 11.91 9.19 13.68
CA VAL A 71 11.87 8.94 12.24
C VAL A 71 13.00 7.99 11.89
N LEU A 72 12.66 6.87 11.28
CA LEU A 72 13.61 5.88 10.78
C LEU A 72 13.76 6.05 9.27
N ILE A 73 14.98 6.25 8.80
CA ILE A 73 15.31 6.30 7.39
C ILE A 73 16.05 5.01 7.08
N ASN A 74 15.45 4.15 6.23
CA ASN A 74 16.03 2.87 5.86
C ASN A 74 16.47 2.03 7.07
N GLU A 75 15.59 1.97 8.08
CA GLU A 75 15.77 1.28 9.38
C GLU A 75 16.71 1.98 10.38
N GLU A 76 17.33 3.11 10.02
CA GLU A 76 18.18 3.89 10.93
C GLU A 76 17.42 5.09 11.52
N PRO A 77 17.30 5.23 12.85
CA PRO A 77 16.64 6.38 13.46
C PRO A 77 17.46 7.66 13.23
N ASP A 78 16.92 8.58 12.43
CA ASP A 78 17.53 9.86 12.13
C ASP A 78 16.52 11.00 12.31
N ASN A 79 16.84 11.90 13.22
CA ASN A 79 16.04 13.06 13.61
C ASN A 79 16.70 14.39 13.19
N ARG A 80 17.66 14.36 12.25
CA ARG A 80 18.33 15.55 11.73
C ARG A 80 17.50 16.13 10.59
N ARG A 81 16.89 17.30 10.82
CA ARG A 81 16.11 18.04 9.80
C ARG A 81 16.81 18.24 8.44
N GLY A 82 18.16 18.28 8.45
CA GLY A 82 19.01 18.48 7.28
C GLY A 82 19.45 17.19 6.60
N ARG A 83 18.93 16.04 7.03
CA ARG A 83 19.22 14.76 6.41
C ARG A 83 18.63 14.75 5.00
N LYS A 84 19.48 14.44 4.02
CA LYS A 84 19.10 14.30 2.62
C LYS A 84 18.61 12.88 2.39
N LEU A 85 17.42 12.79 1.82
CA LEU A 85 16.74 11.60 1.33
C LEU A 85 16.81 11.59 -0.19
N TYR A 86 17.05 10.42 -0.75
CA TYR A 86 17.17 10.16 -2.17
C TYR A 86 16.02 9.28 -2.64
N ASP A 87 15.90 9.08 -3.95
CA ASP A 87 14.91 8.15 -4.48
C ASP A 87 15.17 6.71 -4.01
N GLY A 88 14.10 6.01 -3.69
CA GLY A 88 14.16 4.66 -3.11
C GLY A 88 14.31 4.65 -1.59
N ASP A 89 14.65 5.77 -0.93
CA ASP A 89 14.69 5.83 0.53
C ASP A 89 13.30 5.59 1.13
N LYS A 90 13.30 4.82 2.22
CA LYS A 90 12.10 4.56 3.04
C LYS A 90 12.18 5.38 4.30
N VAL A 91 11.14 6.15 4.57
CA VAL A 91 11.03 6.98 5.77
C VAL A 91 9.86 6.46 6.57
N GLU A 92 10.13 5.95 7.76
CA GLU A 92 9.13 5.48 8.69
C GLU A 92 9.04 6.45 9.85
N VAL A 93 7.83 6.90 10.13
CA VAL A 93 7.57 7.90 11.15
C VAL A 93 6.67 7.27 12.19
N GLU A 94 7.13 7.25 13.44
CA GLU A 94 6.36 6.74 14.56
C GLU A 94 5.01 7.48 14.66
N GLY A 95 3.90 6.74 14.64
CA GLY A 95 2.55 7.31 14.71
C GLY A 95 1.94 7.79 13.38
N PHE A 96 2.72 7.95 12.31
CA PHE A 96 2.22 8.39 11.00
C PHE A 96 2.25 7.28 9.94
N GLY A 97 3.20 6.35 10.04
CA GLY A 97 3.36 5.21 9.14
C GLY A 97 4.61 5.30 8.27
N SER A 98 4.65 4.47 7.22
CA SER A 98 5.82 4.30 6.37
C SER A 98 5.61 4.94 4.99
N PHE A 99 6.60 5.74 4.59
CA PHE A 99 6.61 6.52 3.36
C PHE A 99 7.79 6.09 2.50
N GLN A 100 7.65 6.20 1.18
CA GLN A 100 8.74 5.90 0.25
C GLN A 100 8.99 7.09 -0.67
N VAL A 101 10.26 7.47 -0.81
CA VAL A 101 10.66 8.53 -1.73
C VAL A 101 10.75 7.96 -3.14
N GLN A 102 10.05 8.56 -4.10
CA GLN A 102 10.15 8.19 -5.51
C GLN A 102 10.48 9.43 -6.33
N ARG A 103 11.55 9.38 -7.12
CA ARG A 103 11.84 10.44 -8.08
C ARG A 103 11.07 10.20 -9.37
N SER A 104 10.44 11.25 -9.90
CA SER A 104 9.75 11.26 -11.20
C SER A 104 10.46 12.13 -12.22
#